data_AF-A0A5N9FQ17-F1
#
_entry.id   AF-A0A5N9FQ17-F1
#
_cell.length_a   1.000
_cell.length_b   1.000
_cell.length_c   1.000
_cell.angle_alpha   90.00
_cell.angle_beta   90.00
_cell.angle_gamma   90.00
#
_symmetry.space_group_name_H-M   'P 1'
#
loop_
_entity.id
_entity.type
_entity.pdbx_description
1 polymer ?
#
loop_
_entity_poly.entity_id
_entity_poly.type
_entity_poly.pdbx_seq_one_letter_code
_entity_poly.pdbx_strand_id
1 'polypeptide(L)'
;MITNGGGAVFTNSGTMDNDADSNFVLDDFAKLINNWILHQRRVFNPSSRSGGIVDQKGGTLVNSGTFNQGGEGGFANLTGSKIINSGRINMFVSLLDNRGTIEIFHFGACQNLAGKLGNKTGGALVIAGTVANFDSSTINSSGSIIKDRNLVNAGRMNSLCGGTVTVCSIN
;
A
#
# COMPACT_ATOMS: atom_id res chain seq x y z
N MET A 1 19.06 -7.85 8.85
CA MET A 1 18.37 -6.58 9.18
C MET A 1 18.95 -5.50 8.29
N ILE A 2 18.15 -4.89 7.41
CA ILE A 2 18.58 -3.73 6.61
C ILE A 2 18.02 -2.49 7.32
N THR A 3 18.93 -1.65 7.84
CA THR A 3 18.61 -0.35 8.47
C THR A 3 19.32 0.74 7.71
N ASN A 4 18.60 1.80 7.37
CA ASN A 4 19.12 2.92 6.60
C ASN A 4 19.22 4.17 7.46
N GLY A 5 20.28 4.96 7.22
CA GLY A 5 20.45 6.27 7.83
C GLY A 5 19.46 7.29 7.30
N GLY A 6 19.20 8.35 8.07
CA GLY A 6 18.20 9.34 7.74
C GLY A 6 18.42 10.06 6.40
N GLY A 7 17.33 10.30 5.69
CA GLY A 7 17.25 11.01 4.42
C GLY A 7 17.78 10.24 3.20
N ALA A 8 18.24 9.00 3.40
CA ALA A 8 18.81 8.20 2.32
C ALA A 8 17.76 7.79 1.27
N VAL A 9 18.15 7.81 0.00
CA VAL A 9 17.31 7.35 -1.13
C VAL A 9 17.94 6.12 -1.75
N PHE A 10 17.18 5.04 -1.81
CA PHE A 10 17.59 3.77 -2.41
C PHE A 10 16.76 3.53 -3.64
N THR A 11 17.40 3.15 -4.75
CA THR A 11 16.71 2.80 -5.97
C THR A 11 16.88 1.32 -6.25
N ASN A 12 15.78 0.56 -6.20
CA ASN A 12 15.77 -0.79 -6.74
C ASN A 12 15.53 -0.73 -8.26
N SER A 13 16.53 -1.13 -9.03
CA SER A 13 16.46 -1.23 -10.50
C SER A 13 16.50 -2.69 -10.99
N GLY A 14 16.25 -3.66 -10.11
CA GLY A 14 16.24 -5.09 -10.42
C GLY A 14 15.25 -5.86 -9.52
N THR A 15 15.57 -7.10 -9.21
CA THR A 15 14.77 -7.88 -8.24
C THR A 15 15.40 -7.78 -6.86
N MET A 16 14.63 -7.26 -5.89
CA MET A 16 14.99 -7.24 -4.47
C MET A 16 14.10 -8.24 -3.73
N ASP A 17 14.69 -9.15 -2.96
CA ASP A 17 13.94 -10.09 -2.10
C ASP A 17 14.24 -9.78 -0.64
N ASN A 18 13.25 -9.26 0.09
CA ASN A 18 13.26 -9.26 1.55
C ASN A 18 12.59 -10.55 2.01
N ASP A 19 13.44 -11.55 2.25
CA ASP A 19 13.04 -12.92 2.57
C ASP A 19 12.24 -13.04 3.89
N ALA A 20 11.78 -14.26 4.17
CA ALA A 20 10.95 -14.55 5.33
C ALA A 20 11.68 -14.38 6.68
N ASP A 21 13.00 -14.28 6.66
CA ASP A 21 13.84 -14.14 7.85
C ASP A 21 14.30 -12.68 8.08
N SER A 22 14.15 -11.83 7.07
CA SER A 22 14.66 -10.46 7.06
C SER A 22 13.60 -9.41 7.43
N ASN A 23 13.99 -8.49 8.31
CA ASN A 23 13.25 -7.25 8.53
C ASN A 23 13.86 -6.13 7.70
N PHE A 24 12.99 -5.39 7.01
CA PHE A 24 13.35 -4.19 6.27
C PHE A 24 12.81 -2.97 6.99
N VAL A 25 13.72 -2.04 7.33
CA VAL A 25 13.40 -0.83 8.08
C VAL A 25 13.88 0.41 7.31
N LEU A 26 12.97 1.34 7.04
CA LEU A 26 13.32 2.69 6.58
C LEU A 26 13.20 3.65 7.74
N ASP A 27 14.31 4.26 8.17
CA ASP A 27 14.29 5.24 9.27
C ASP A 27 14.49 6.68 8.76
N ASP A 28 14.11 7.66 9.59
CA ASP A 28 14.45 9.08 9.43
C ASP A 28 14.28 9.62 8.00
N PHE A 29 13.08 9.59 7.42
CA PHE A 29 12.80 10.08 6.05
C PHE A 29 13.45 9.28 4.91
N ALA A 30 14.06 8.13 5.17
CA ALA A 30 14.62 7.29 4.11
C ALA A 30 13.54 6.82 3.13
N LYS A 31 13.87 6.81 1.84
CA LYS A 31 12.96 6.41 0.77
C LYS A 31 13.51 5.25 -0.03
N LEU A 32 12.64 4.29 -0.35
CA LEU A 32 12.93 3.26 -1.34
C LEU A 32 12.12 3.55 -2.59
N ILE A 33 12.81 3.85 -3.68
CA ILE A 33 12.25 3.96 -5.01
C ILE A 33 12.32 2.57 -5.65
N ASN A 34 11.18 1.98 -5.96
CA ASN A 34 11.09 0.69 -6.61
C ASN A 34 10.74 0.89 -8.10
N ASN A 35 11.67 0.53 -8.99
CA ASN A 35 11.46 0.60 -10.45
C ASN A 35 11.19 -0.77 -11.07
N TRP A 36 11.36 -1.85 -10.29
CA TRP A 36 11.27 -3.24 -10.73
C TRP A 36 10.60 -4.09 -9.65
N ILE A 37 11.04 -5.32 -9.37
CA ILE A 37 10.33 -6.24 -8.48
C ILE A 37 10.91 -6.15 -7.07
N LEU A 38 10.05 -5.92 -6.08
CA LEU A 38 10.36 -6.03 -4.67
C LEU A 38 9.46 -7.10 -4.03
N HIS A 39 10.05 -8.23 -3.64
CA HIS A 39 9.39 -9.22 -2.80
C HIS A 39 9.54 -8.83 -1.32
N GLN A 40 8.42 -8.72 -0.61
CA GLN A 40 8.37 -8.52 0.83
C GLN A 40 7.65 -9.70 1.48
N ARG A 41 8.39 -10.57 2.17
CA ARG A 41 7.89 -11.84 2.74
C ARG A 41 7.74 -11.84 4.25
N ARG A 42 8.37 -10.92 4.98
CA ARG A 42 8.30 -10.88 6.46
C ARG A 42 7.73 -9.59 7.00
N VAL A 43 8.54 -8.64 7.45
CA VAL A 43 8.07 -7.39 8.06
C VAL A 43 8.77 -6.21 7.39
N PHE A 44 7.96 -5.29 6.89
CA PHE A 44 8.37 -3.96 6.47
C PHE A 44 7.89 -2.93 7.51
N ASN A 45 8.82 -2.17 8.09
CA ASN A 45 8.49 -1.11 9.04
C ASN A 45 9.22 0.19 8.64
N PRO A 46 8.55 1.16 8.01
CA PRO A 46 9.05 2.52 7.96
C PRO A 46 8.87 3.14 9.36
N SER A 47 9.86 3.90 9.80
CA SER A 47 9.76 4.63 11.07
C SER A 47 8.75 5.78 10.95
N SER A 48 8.31 6.29 12.10
CA SER A 48 7.30 7.33 12.23
C SER A 48 7.66 8.67 11.59
N ARG A 49 8.89 8.83 11.07
CA ARG A 49 9.42 10.06 10.48
C ARG A 49 9.38 10.06 8.96
N SER A 50 8.24 9.67 8.37
CA SER A 50 7.97 9.89 6.93
C SER A 50 8.87 9.11 5.95
N GLY A 51 9.47 8.00 6.40
CA GLY A 51 10.08 7.04 5.48
C GLY A 51 9.01 6.34 4.64
N GLY A 52 9.27 6.09 3.35
CA GLY A 52 8.24 5.57 2.44
C GLY A 52 8.81 4.87 1.22
N ILE A 53 8.02 3.95 0.66
CA ILE A 53 8.29 3.39 -0.66
C ILE A 53 7.58 4.24 -1.71
N VAL A 54 8.26 4.48 -2.83
CA VAL A 54 7.67 4.99 -4.06
C VAL A 54 7.80 3.89 -5.10
N ASP A 55 6.69 3.20 -5.39
CA ASP A 55 6.61 2.26 -6.50
C ASP A 55 6.34 3.05 -7.78
N GLN A 56 7.29 3.03 -8.71
CA GLN A 56 7.24 3.80 -9.94
C GLN A 56 6.73 2.95 -11.12
N LYS A 57 6.51 3.59 -12.27
CA LYS A 57 6.11 2.90 -13.50
C LYS A 57 7.02 1.70 -13.79
N GLY A 58 6.42 0.51 -13.95
CA GLY A 58 7.14 -0.75 -14.15
C GLY A 58 7.57 -1.46 -12.85
N GLY A 59 7.49 -0.76 -11.71
CA GLY A 59 7.68 -1.31 -10.39
C GLY A 59 6.52 -2.22 -9.97
N THR A 60 6.87 -3.32 -9.30
CA THR A 60 5.94 -4.23 -8.68
C THR A 60 6.37 -4.56 -7.26
N LEU A 61 5.57 -4.17 -6.27
CA LEU A 61 5.70 -4.62 -4.88
C LEU A 61 4.85 -5.88 -4.65
N VAL A 62 5.50 -7.00 -4.34
CA VAL A 62 4.82 -8.26 -3.95
C VAL A 62 4.92 -8.43 -2.44
N ASN A 63 3.85 -8.07 -1.73
CA ASN A 63 3.76 -8.26 -0.28
C ASN A 63 3.05 -9.57 0.07
N SER A 64 3.79 -10.49 0.68
CA SER A 64 3.26 -11.71 1.31
C SER A 64 3.43 -11.70 2.83
N GLY A 65 4.20 -10.76 3.36
CA GLY A 65 4.41 -10.54 4.79
C GLY A 65 3.48 -9.49 5.40
N THR A 66 3.98 -8.76 6.39
CA THR A 66 3.33 -7.61 7.03
C THR A 66 4.04 -6.33 6.60
N PHE A 67 3.31 -5.47 5.93
CA PHE A 67 3.75 -4.15 5.52
C PHE A 67 3.10 -3.11 6.41
N ASN A 68 3.84 -2.59 7.39
CA ASN A 68 3.37 -1.50 8.22
C ASN A 68 3.69 -0.16 7.56
N GLN A 69 2.82 0.83 7.68
CA GLN A 69 3.04 2.20 7.24
C GLN A 69 2.65 3.14 8.36
N GLY A 70 3.64 3.80 8.95
CA GLY A 70 3.43 4.79 9.99
C GLY A 70 4.19 6.09 9.67
N GLY A 71 3.72 7.19 10.26
CA GLY A 71 4.30 8.51 10.06
C GLY A 71 3.69 9.27 8.89
N GLU A 72 3.89 10.58 8.86
CA GLU A 72 3.33 11.52 7.87
C GLU A 72 3.88 11.33 6.43
N GLY A 73 4.67 10.28 6.22
CA GLY A 73 5.22 9.91 4.92
C GLY A 73 4.22 9.19 4.05
N GLY A 74 4.26 9.51 2.76
CA GLY A 74 3.45 8.88 1.75
C GLY A 74 4.10 7.60 1.24
N PHE A 75 3.38 6.49 1.32
CA PHE A 75 3.62 5.37 0.42
C PHE A 75 2.90 5.67 -0.89
N ALA A 76 3.65 5.72 -1.99
CA ALA A 76 3.11 6.06 -3.29
C ALA A 76 3.20 4.86 -4.23
N ASN A 77 2.06 4.47 -4.80
CA ASN A 77 1.96 3.53 -5.90
C ASN A 77 1.63 4.34 -7.15
N LEU A 78 2.63 4.75 -7.91
CA LEU A 78 2.44 5.69 -9.02
C LEU A 78 1.79 5.04 -10.24
N THR A 79 1.43 5.85 -11.23
CA THR A 79 0.79 5.33 -12.44
C THR A 79 1.70 4.35 -13.17
N GLY A 80 1.15 3.17 -13.48
CA GLY A 80 1.88 2.08 -14.12
C GLY A 80 2.70 1.21 -13.17
N SER A 81 2.60 1.40 -11.85
CA SER A 81 3.12 0.47 -10.84
C SER A 81 2.03 -0.47 -10.31
N LYS A 82 2.46 -1.55 -9.65
CA LYS A 82 1.55 -2.60 -9.18
C LYS A 82 1.93 -3.10 -7.79
N ILE A 83 0.97 -3.09 -6.87
CA ILE A 83 1.10 -3.79 -5.59
C ILE A 83 0.27 -5.06 -5.63
N ILE A 84 0.92 -6.19 -5.39
CA ILE A 84 0.29 -7.48 -5.20
C ILE A 84 0.38 -7.81 -3.71
N ASN A 85 -0.75 -7.73 -3.03
CA ASN A 85 -0.82 -8.00 -1.60
C ASN A 85 -1.55 -9.31 -1.31
N SER A 86 -0.79 -10.30 -0.88
CA SER A 86 -1.29 -11.55 -0.35
C SER A 86 -1.06 -11.66 1.17
N GLY A 87 -0.26 -10.76 1.74
CA GLY A 87 -0.07 -10.60 3.19
C GLY A 87 -0.94 -9.51 3.80
N ARG A 88 -0.41 -8.78 4.78
CA ARG A 88 -1.10 -7.65 5.44
C ARG A 88 -0.44 -6.33 5.10
N ILE A 89 -1.23 -5.30 4.79
CA ILE A 89 -0.81 -3.90 4.77
C ILE A 89 -1.53 -3.18 5.90
N ASN A 90 -0.80 -2.56 6.82
CA ASN A 90 -1.34 -1.78 7.92
C ASN A 90 -0.98 -0.31 7.70
N MET A 91 -1.99 0.54 7.49
CA MET A 91 -1.83 1.99 7.41
C MET A 91 -2.22 2.58 8.76
N PHE A 92 -1.21 3.00 9.52
CA PHE A 92 -1.37 3.79 10.72
C PHE A 92 -1.60 5.25 10.33
N VAL A 93 -1.11 6.23 11.10
CA VAL A 93 -1.23 7.67 10.78
C VAL A 93 -0.35 8.04 9.57
N SER A 94 -0.71 7.55 8.39
CA SER A 94 0.04 7.66 7.13
C SER A 94 -0.89 7.87 5.93
N LEU A 95 -0.29 8.16 4.78
CA LEU A 95 -0.98 8.24 3.49
C LEU A 95 -0.50 7.13 2.55
N LEU A 96 -1.43 6.34 2.05
CA LEU A 96 -1.23 5.52 0.85
C LEU A 96 -1.83 6.25 -0.35
N ASP A 97 -0.96 6.82 -1.19
CA ASP A 97 -1.33 7.47 -2.46
C ASP A 97 -1.27 6.46 -3.61
N ASN A 98 -2.42 5.92 -3.99
CA ASN A 98 -2.56 4.97 -5.08
C ASN A 98 -2.97 5.65 -6.38
N ARG A 99 -2.09 5.61 -7.39
CA ARG A 99 -2.33 6.03 -8.78
C ARG A 99 -2.08 4.90 -9.79
N GLY A 100 -1.60 3.76 -9.30
CA GLY A 100 -1.41 2.51 -10.04
C GLY A 100 -2.46 1.47 -9.65
N THR A 101 -2.07 0.19 -9.65
CA THR A 101 -2.98 -0.90 -9.24
C THR A 101 -2.56 -1.48 -7.90
N ILE A 102 -3.53 -1.70 -7.01
CA ILE A 102 -3.37 -2.50 -5.79
C ILE A 102 -4.33 -3.68 -5.87
N GLU A 103 -3.78 -4.88 -5.85
CA GLU A 103 -4.54 -6.13 -5.80
C GLU A 103 -4.39 -6.76 -4.41
N ILE A 104 -5.48 -6.78 -3.65
CA ILE A 104 -5.56 -7.52 -2.39
C ILE A 104 -6.12 -8.91 -2.72
N PHE A 105 -5.29 -9.95 -2.60
CA PHE A 105 -5.65 -11.34 -2.91
C PHE A 105 -6.49 -12.01 -1.80
N HIS A 106 -7.02 -13.21 -2.07
CA HIS A 106 -7.99 -13.92 -1.22
C HIS A 106 -7.61 -14.13 0.27
N PHE A 107 -6.33 -14.08 0.62
CA PHE A 107 -5.86 -14.18 2.00
C PHE A 107 -5.14 -12.90 2.45
N GLY A 108 -5.04 -11.92 1.56
CA GLY A 108 -4.47 -10.61 1.85
C GLY A 108 -5.46 -9.69 2.57
N ALA A 109 -4.89 -8.80 3.38
CA ALA A 109 -5.63 -7.75 4.07
C ALA A 109 -4.97 -6.37 3.89
N CYS A 110 -5.79 -5.33 3.77
CA CYS A 110 -5.35 -3.94 3.92
C CYS A 110 -6.18 -3.29 5.04
N GLN A 111 -5.52 -2.82 6.08
CA GLN A 111 -6.14 -2.22 7.26
C GLN A 111 -5.77 -0.75 7.31
N ASN A 112 -6.77 0.11 7.16
CA ASN A 112 -6.65 1.53 7.45
C ASN A 112 -7.03 1.78 8.90
N LEU A 113 -6.03 1.86 9.78
CA LEU A 113 -6.20 1.88 11.24
C LEU A 113 -6.40 3.29 11.78
N ALA A 114 -5.68 4.28 11.21
CA ALA A 114 -5.87 5.69 11.49
C ALA A 114 -5.37 6.59 10.33
N GLY A 115 -5.30 6.03 9.13
CA GLY A 115 -4.63 6.62 7.99
C GLY A 115 -5.56 7.10 6.90
N LYS A 116 -4.96 7.45 5.77
CA LYS A 116 -5.65 7.86 4.56
C LYS A 116 -5.24 6.94 3.41
N LEU A 117 -6.20 6.25 2.82
CA LEU A 117 -6.02 5.61 1.52
C LEU A 117 -6.60 6.53 0.45
N GLY A 118 -5.73 7.12 -0.37
CA GLY A 118 -6.10 7.94 -1.51
C GLY A 118 -6.00 7.13 -2.79
N ASN A 119 -7.12 6.61 -3.28
CA ASN A 119 -7.19 5.97 -4.59
C ASN A 119 -7.48 7.04 -5.66
N LYS A 120 -6.44 7.56 -6.29
CA LYS A 120 -6.52 8.68 -7.23
C LYS A 120 -7.06 8.25 -8.59
N THR A 121 -7.35 9.24 -9.42
CA THR A 121 -7.80 9.04 -10.80
C THR A 121 -6.78 8.22 -11.58
N GLY A 122 -7.26 7.21 -12.31
CA GLY A 122 -6.42 6.20 -12.98
C GLY A 122 -5.91 5.09 -12.06
N GLY A 123 -6.04 5.23 -10.75
CA GLY A 123 -5.75 4.20 -9.77
C GLY A 123 -6.89 3.17 -9.64
N ALA A 124 -6.49 1.92 -9.41
CA ALA A 124 -7.40 0.82 -9.14
C ALA A 124 -7.05 0.14 -7.80
N LEU A 125 -8.07 -0.03 -6.94
CA LEU A 125 -8.01 -0.87 -5.76
C LEU A 125 -8.92 -2.08 -5.99
N VAL A 126 -8.32 -3.24 -6.24
CA VAL A 126 -9.02 -4.51 -6.49
C VAL A 126 -8.98 -5.35 -5.22
N ILE A 127 -10.17 -5.71 -4.73
CA ILE A 127 -10.36 -6.35 -3.44
C ILE A 127 -10.96 -7.74 -3.67
N ALA A 128 -10.08 -8.66 -4.05
CA ALA A 128 -10.32 -10.08 -3.85
C ALA A 128 -10.03 -10.48 -2.39
N GLY A 129 -9.56 -9.57 -1.55
CA GLY A 129 -9.11 -9.75 -0.17
C GLY A 129 -10.12 -9.28 0.88
N THR A 130 -9.55 -8.77 1.98
CA THR A 130 -10.26 -7.89 2.92
C THR A 130 -9.61 -6.51 2.94
N VAL A 131 -10.42 -5.46 2.82
CA VAL A 131 -10.04 -4.09 3.16
C VAL A 131 -10.91 -3.63 4.32
N ALA A 132 -10.27 -3.14 5.39
CA ALA A 132 -10.96 -2.60 6.57
C ALA A 132 -10.56 -1.15 6.79
N ASN A 133 -11.55 -0.25 6.86
CA ASN A 133 -11.36 1.17 7.15
C ASN A 133 -12.02 1.51 8.49
N PHE A 134 -11.22 1.68 9.54
CA PHE A 134 -11.67 1.86 10.92
C PHE A 134 -12.07 3.33 11.22
N ASP A 135 -12.73 3.57 12.36
CA ASP A 135 -13.47 4.82 12.69
C ASP A 135 -12.68 6.12 12.49
N SER A 136 -11.37 6.12 12.74
CA SER A 136 -10.50 7.30 12.59
C SER A 136 -9.84 7.41 11.21
N SER A 137 -10.25 6.58 10.26
CA SER A 137 -9.60 6.42 8.97
C SER A 137 -10.45 6.92 7.81
N THR A 138 -9.79 7.29 6.71
CA THR A 138 -10.48 7.78 5.50
C THR A 138 -10.02 7.05 4.25
N ILE A 139 -10.97 6.58 3.45
CA ILE A 139 -10.74 6.22 2.04
C ILE A 139 -11.28 7.34 1.17
N ASN A 140 -10.42 7.94 0.35
CA ASN A 140 -10.80 8.89 -0.69
C ASN A 140 -10.55 8.24 -2.04
N SER A 141 -11.60 7.99 -2.81
CA SER A 141 -11.48 7.40 -4.14
C SER A 141 -11.94 8.36 -5.22
N SER A 142 -11.02 8.78 -6.09
CA SER A 142 -11.30 9.32 -7.42
C SER A 142 -10.92 8.37 -8.55
N GLY A 143 -10.37 7.20 -8.21
CA GLY A 143 -10.19 6.05 -9.09
C GLY A 143 -11.28 4.99 -8.91
N SER A 144 -10.97 3.75 -9.29
CA SER A 144 -11.91 2.63 -9.17
C SER A 144 -11.59 1.77 -7.94
N ILE A 145 -12.62 1.46 -7.15
CA ILE A 145 -12.59 0.40 -6.15
C ILE A 145 -13.44 -0.74 -6.69
N ILE A 146 -12.84 -1.91 -6.87
CA ILE A 146 -13.51 -3.12 -7.35
C ILE A 146 -13.52 -4.11 -6.19
N LYS A 147 -14.70 -4.43 -5.69
CA LYS A 147 -14.90 -5.29 -4.52
C LYS A 147 -15.49 -6.62 -4.96
N ASP A 148 -14.69 -7.67 -4.87
CA ASP A 148 -15.14 -9.05 -5.09
C ASP A 148 -15.48 -9.74 -3.76
N ARG A 149 -14.85 -9.31 -2.65
CA ARG A 149 -15.12 -9.84 -1.30
C ARG A 149 -15.38 -8.77 -0.26
N ASN A 150 -14.45 -8.54 0.68
CA ASN A 150 -14.73 -7.76 1.88
C ASN A 150 -14.15 -6.35 1.79
N LEU A 151 -15.05 -5.36 1.85
CA LEU A 151 -14.73 -3.96 2.11
C LEU A 151 -15.60 -3.56 3.30
N VAL A 152 -14.96 -3.41 4.45
CA VAL A 152 -15.60 -3.03 5.72
C VAL A 152 -15.23 -1.59 6.01
N ASN A 153 -16.23 -0.75 6.26
CA ASN A 153 -16.03 0.67 6.52
C ASN A 153 -16.77 1.08 7.79
N ALA A 154 -16.01 1.44 8.82
CA ALA A 154 -16.48 2.07 10.04
C ALA A 154 -15.99 3.54 10.15
N GLY A 155 -14.96 3.91 9.37
CA GLY A 155 -14.52 5.30 9.17
C GLY A 155 -15.26 6.02 8.03
N ARG A 156 -14.56 6.97 7.39
CA ARG A 156 -15.09 7.76 6.26
C ARG A 156 -14.71 7.15 4.92
N MET A 157 -15.66 7.09 3.99
CA MET A 157 -15.41 6.74 2.59
C MET A 157 -16.02 7.79 1.67
N ASN A 158 -15.19 8.44 0.86
CA ASN A 158 -15.59 9.49 -0.07
C ASN A 158 -15.34 9.02 -1.50
N SER A 159 -16.37 9.08 -2.35
CA SER A 159 -16.20 8.99 -3.81
C SER A 159 -16.13 10.40 -4.40
N LEU A 160 -15.05 10.69 -5.10
CA LEU A 160 -14.69 12.03 -5.59
C LEU A 160 -14.52 11.99 -7.11
N CYS A 161 -14.80 13.11 -7.80
CA CYS A 161 -14.45 13.31 -9.21
C CYS A 161 -14.86 12.16 -10.16
N GLY A 162 -16.02 11.52 -9.93
CA GLY A 162 -16.51 10.42 -10.75
C GLY A 162 -15.86 9.05 -10.47
N GLY A 163 -15.14 8.90 -9.35
CA GLY A 163 -14.65 7.61 -8.86
C GLY A 163 -15.77 6.58 -8.72
N THR A 164 -15.42 5.31 -8.92
CA THR A 164 -16.40 4.21 -8.91
C THR A 164 -16.15 3.25 -7.76
N VAL A 165 -17.23 2.71 -7.20
CA VAL A 165 -17.19 1.53 -6.33
C VAL A 165 -18.04 0.47 -7.00
N THR A 166 -17.38 -0.54 -7.56
CA THR A 166 -18.04 -1.66 -8.24
C THR A 166 -18.04 -2.85 -7.30
N VAL A 167 -19.21 -3.45 -7.10
CA VAL A 167 -19.35 -4.72 -6.37
C VAL A 167 -19.52 -5.82 -7.38
N CYS A 168 -18.55 -6.73 -7.45
CA CYS A 168 -18.66 -7.95 -8.23
C CYS A 168 -19.41 -8.96 -7.36
N SER A 169 -20.72 -9.03 -7.52
CA SER A 169 -21.55 -10.02 -6.83
C SER A 169 -21.19 -11.42 -7.32
N ILE A 170 -20.87 -12.32 -6.39
CA ILE A 170 -20.94 -13.76 -6.59
C ILE A 170 -22.38 -14.15 -6.26
N ASN A 171 -23.12 -14.65 -7.27
CA ASN A 171 -24.40 -15.33 -7.06
C ASN A 171 -24.20 -16.62 -6.27
#